data_AF-A0A966R3C7-F1
#
_entry.id   AF-A0A966R3C7-F1
#
_cell.length_a   1.000
_cell.length_b   1.000
_cell.length_c   1.000
_cell.angle_alpha   90.00
_cell.angle_beta   90.00
_cell.angle_gamma   90.00
#
_symmetry.space_group_name_H-M   'P 1'
#
loop_
_entity.id
_entity.type
_entity.pdbx_description
1 polymer ?
#
loop_
_entity_poly.entity_id
_entity_poly.type
_entity_poly.pdbx_seq_one_letter_code
_entity_poly.pdbx_strand_id
1 'polypeptide(L)'
;MLAVDVWQDFANGASLQHMTSEVVMISLGAMALGALWMSASTRAAYLATSLDHTREDLRAWREKARLYSEGLSGEIDRQFDIWGLSPAEKEIALLMLKGLSFKESAQIRNASERTVRQQAQDVYRKANVAGRNEFAAWFLEELLVPRS
;
A
#
# COMPACT_ATOMS: atom_id res chain seq x y z
N MET A 1 -29.69 13.36 -45.70
CA MET A 1 -31.07 12.88 -45.50
C MET A 1 -31.82 13.74 -44.49
N LEU A 2 -31.24 14.09 -43.33
CA LEU A 2 -31.88 15.01 -42.36
C LEU A 2 -32.32 16.38 -42.90
N ALA A 3 -31.59 16.99 -43.85
CA ALA A 3 -31.96 18.31 -44.40
C ALA A 3 -33.04 18.27 -45.50
N VAL A 4 -33.26 17.11 -46.13
CA VAL A 4 -34.25 16.95 -47.21
C VAL A 4 -35.62 16.63 -46.62
N ASP A 5 -35.67 15.79 -45.58
CA ASP A 5 -36.91 15.47 -44.86
C ASP A 5 -37.52 16.71 -44.16
N VAL A 6 -36.67 17.56 -43.56
CA VAL A 6 -37.12 18.81 -42.91
C VAL A 6 -37.77 19.79 -43.89
N TRP A 7 -37.30 19.85 -45.14
CA TRP A 7 -37.88 20.71 -46.17
C TRP A 7 -39.21 20.16 -46.70
N GLN A 8 -39.32 18.83 -46.77
CA GLN A 8 -40.50 18.14 -47.30
C GLN A 8 -41.67 18.17 -46.30
N ASP A 9 -41.40 18.13 -45.00
CA ASP A 9 -42.41 18.30 -43.95
C ASP A 9 -42.88 19.75 -43.78
N PHE A 10 -42.00 20.73 -44.03
CA PHE A 10 -42.36 22.16 -44.01
C PHE A 10 -43.33 22.53 -45.16
N ALA A 11 -43.19 21.86 -46.31
CA ALA A 11 -44.02 22.10 -47.50
C ALA A 11 -45.46 21.53 -47.41
N ASN A 12 -45.70 20.56 -46.51
CA ASN A 12 -46.99 19.87 -46.39
C ASN A 12 -47.90 20.44 -45.27
N GLY A 13 -47.59 21.60 -44.71
CA GLY A 13 -48.37 22.20 -43.64
C GLY A 13 -48.27 21.35 -42.36
N ALA A 14 -47.06 21.26 -41.80
CA ALA A 14 -46.79 20.52 -40.58
C ALA A 14 -47.82 20.86 -39.50
N SER A 15 -48.57 19.86 -39.05
CA SER A 15 -49.50 20.03 -37.94
C SER A 15 -48.70 20.51 -36.72
N LEU A 16 -49.21 21.52 -36.01
CA LEU A 16 -48.64 22.00 -34.74
C LEU A 16 -48.34 20.86 -33.75
N GLN A 17 -49.02 19.72 -33.90
CA GLN A 17 -48.91 18.53 -33.07
C GLN A 17 -47.59 17.75 -33.27
N HIS A 18 -46.99 17.73 -34.46
CA HIS A 18 -45.70 17.05 -34.66
C HIS A 18 -44.52 17.88 -34.11
N MET A 19 -44.52 19.18 -34.39
CA MET A 19 -43.47 20.10 -33.93
C MET A 19 -43.39 20.19 -32.41
N THR A 20 -44.54 20.11 -31.72
CA THR A 20 -44.57 20.06 -30.25
C THR A 20 -44.02 18.73 -29.71
N SER A 21 -44.27 17.60 -30.37
CA SER A 21 -43.76 16.29 -29.93
C SER A 21 -42.24 16.15 -30.02
N GLU A 22 -41.62 16.72 -31.06
CA GLU A 22 -40.15 16.71 -31.22
C GLU A 22 -39.47 17.58 -30.16
N VAL A 23 -39.99 18.77 -29.90
CA VAL A 23 -39.45 19.67 -28.87
C VAL A 23 -39.51 19.00 -27.50
N VAL A 24 -40.59 18.29 -27.18
CA VAL A 24 -40.72 17.54 -25.92
C VAL A 24 -39.66 16.44 -25.80
N MET A 25 -39.44 15.64 -26.85
CA MET A 25 -38.42 14.58 -26.83
C MET A 25 -37.00 15.14 -26.66
N ILE A 26 -36.66 16.22 -27.34
CA ILE A 26 -35.35 16.89 -27.22
C ILE A 26 -35.18 17.47 -25.82
N SER A 27 -36.21 18.10 -25.26
CA SER A 27 -36.20 18.68 -23.91
C SER A 27 -35.96 17.61 -22.85
N LEU A 28 -36.65 16.46 -22.95
CA LEU A 28 -36.48 15.32 -22.05
C LEU A 28 -35.08 14.70 -22.18
N GLY A 29 -34.58 14.56 -23.42
CA GLY A 29 -33.24 14.06 -23.67
C GLY A 29 -32.16 14.97 -23.08
N ALA A 30 -32.28 16.29 -23.29
CA ALA A 30 -31.38 17.28 -22.73
C ALA A 30 -31.43 17.29 -21.18
N MET A 31 -32.62 17.18 -20.60
CA MET A 31 -32.81 17.11 -19.15
C MET A 31 -32.19 15.84 -18.57
N ALA A 32 -32.37 14.68 -19.22
CA ALA A 32 -31.77 13.41 -18.80
C ALA A 32 -30.23 13.46 -18.91
N LEU A 33 -29.68 13.99 -20.01
CA LEU A 33 -28.24 14.16 -20.19
C LEU A 33 -27.65 15.12 -19.16
N GLY A 34 -28.33 16.23 -18.87
CA GLY A 34 -27.94 17.18 -17.84
C GLY A 34 -27.90 16.54 -16.46
N ALA A 35 -28.93 15.76 -16.10
CA ALA A 35 -28.98 15.02 -14.85
C ALA A 35 -27.85 13.97 -14.75
N LEU A 36 -27.58 13.23 -15.82
CA LEU A 36 -26.48 12.26 -15.87
C LEU A 36 -25.13 12.96 -15.72
N TRP A 37 -24.90 14.06 -16.42
CA TRP A 37 -23.65 14.84 -16.34
C TRP A 37 -23.44 15.43 -14.94
N MET A 38 -24.49 15.98 -14.34
CA MET A 38 -24.45 16.50 -12.97
C MET A 38 -24.20 15.39 -11.94
N SER A 39 -24.79 14.21 -12.13
CA SER A 39 -24.51 13.05 -11.28
C SER A 39 -23.08 12.51 -11.46
N ALA A 40 -22.53 12.56 -12.67
CA ALA A 40 -21.16 12.14 -12.94
C ALA A 40 -20.13 13.13 -12.37
N SER A 41 -20.39 14.44 -12.46
CA SER A 41 -19.48 15.47 -11.94
C SER A 41 -19.41 15.49 -10.42
N THR A 42 -20.56 15.33 -9.74
CA THR A 42 -20.62 15.20 -8.27
C THR A 42 -19.90 13.95 -7.78
N ARG A 43 -20.07 12.80 -8.44
CA ARG A 43 -19.33 11.57 -8.12
C ARG A 43 -17.83 11.75 -8.33
N ALA A 44 -17.40 12.35 -9.44
CA ALA A 44 -15.99 12.60 -9.71
C ALA A 44 -15.35 13.49 -8.62
N ALA A 45 -16.04 14.55 -8.20
CA ALA A 45 -15.58 15.44 -7.13
C ALA A 45 -15.52 14.74 -5.77
N TYR A 46 -16.52 13.92 -5.45
CA TYR A 46 -16.54 13.13 -4.21
C TYR A 46 -15.40 12.10 -4.19
N LEU A 47 -15.21 11.36 -5.29
CA LEU A 47 -14.14 10.37 -5.41
C LEU A 47 -12.76 11.03 -5.27
N ALA A 48 -12.53 12.17 -5.94
CA ALA A 48 -11.28 12.92 -5.85
C ALA A 48 -10.96 13.30 -4.40
N THR A 49 -11.94 13.81 -3.66
CA THR A 49 -11.76 14.19 -2.25
C THR A 49 -11.49 12.96 -1.36
N SER A 50 -12.19 11.85 -1.58
CA SER A 50 -11.96 10.61 -0.82
C SER A 50 -10.60 9.96 -1.07
N LEU A 51 -10.04 10.12 -2.28
CA LEU A 51 -8.70 9.67 -2.63
C LEU A 51 -7.63 10.47 -1.88
N ASP A 52 -7.83 11.77 -1.70
CA ASP A 52 -6.85 12.61 -1.01
C ASP A 52 -6.79 12.30 0.48
N HIS A 53 -7.93 12.13 1.16
CA HIS A 53 -7.93 11.69 2.56
C HIS A 53 -7.25 10.33 2.75
N THR A 54 -7.53 9.36 1.88
CA THR A 54 -6.89 8.04 1.93
C THR A 54 -5.37 8.12 1.73
N ARG A 55 -4.91 9.03 0.85
CA ARG A 55 -3.49 9.26 0.60
C ARG A 55 -2.80 9.94 1.76
N GLU A 56 -3.43 10.92 2.40
CA GLU A 56 -2.91 11.60 3.58
C GLU A 56 -2.79 10.64 4.76
N ASP A 57 -3.80 9.82 5.02
CA ASP A 57 -3.76 8.78 6.06
C ASP A 57 -2.65 7.76 5.78
N LEU A 58 -2.52 7.32 4.51
CA LEU A 58 -1.44 6.41 4.13
C LEU A 58 -0.06 7.05 4.31
N ARG A 59 0.10 8.35 4.01
CA ARG A 59 1.35 9.07 4.22
C ARG A 59 1.68 9.19 5.70
N ALA A 60 0.71 9.62 6.51
CA ALA A 60 0.88 9.75 7.96
C ALA A 60 1.19 8.39 8.61
N TRP A 61 0.52 7.32 8.17
CA TRP A 61 0.80 5.97 8.64
C TRP A 61 2.19 5.50 8.21
N ARG A 62 2.61 5.75 6.96
CA ARG A 62 3.96 5.42 6.48
C ARG A 62 5.04 6.20 7.23
N GLU A 63 4.80 7.47 7.53
CA GLU A 63 5.75 8.30 8.27
C GLU A 63 5.90 7.80 9.71
N LYS A 64 4.79 7.53 10.40
CA LYS A 64 4.83 6.89 11.73
C LYS A 64 5.54 5.55 11.68
N ALA A 65 5.18 4.68 10.74
CA ALA A 65 5.82 3.37 10.58
C ALA A 65 7.32 3.50 10.31
N ARG A 66 7.74 4.52 9.53
CA ARG A 66 9.14 4.81 9.27
C ARG A 66 9.88 5.23 10.54
N LEU A 67 9.32 6.17 11.31
CA LEU A 67 9.92 6.62 12.57
C LEU A 67 10.10 5.47 13.56
N TYR A 68 9.07 4.61 13.71
CA TYR A 68 9.18 3.41 14.54
C TYR A 68 10.24 2.44 14.01
N SER A 69 10.28 2.19 12.70
CA SER A 69 11.25 1.29 12.07
C SER A 69 12.70 1.79 12.23
N GLU A 70 12.93 3.11 12.10
CA GLU A 70 14.24 3.72 12.29
C GLU A 70 14.70 3.59 13.75
N GLY A 71 13.83 3.88 14.72
CA GLY A 71 14.14 3.68 16.14
C GLY A 71 14.41 2.21 16.49
N LEU A 72 13.60 1.30 15.97
CA LEU A 72 13.74 -0.15 16.15
C LEU A 72 15.08 -0.66 15.62
N SER A 73 15.45 -0.23 14.41
CA SER A 73 16.69 -0.65 13.76
C SER A 73 17.91 -0.16 14.54
N GLY A 74 17.85 1.07 15.07
CA GLY A 74 18.90 1.62 15.93
C GLY A 74 19.10 0.83 17.22
N GLU A 75 18.00 0.43 17.88
CA GLU A 75 18.09 -0.35 19.12
C GLU A 75 18.61 -1.78 18.87
N ILE A 76 18.20 -2.41 17.75
CA ILE A 76 18.75 -3.70 17.33
C ILE A 76 20.27 -3.61 17.11
N ASP A 77 20.74 -2.60 16.37
CA ASP A 77 22.17 -2.46 16.09
C ASP A 77 22.98 -2.18 17.35
N ARG A 78 22.44 -1.33 18.25
CA ARG A 78 23.03 -1.07 19.57
C ARG A 78 23.13 -2.36 20.38
N GLN A 79 22.09 -3.18 20.39
CA GLN A 79 22.13 -4.45 21.11
C GLN A 79 23.16 -5.41 20.52
N PHE A 80 23.30 -5.44 19.19
CA PHE A 80 24.34 -6.22 18.54
C PHE A 80 25.75 -5.75 18.92
N ASP A 81 25.95 -4.44 19.11
CA ASP A 81 27.21 -3.90 19.64
C ASP A 81 27.46 -4.33 21.08
N ILE A 82 26.43 -4.32 21.94
CA ILE A 82 26.52 -4.76 23.34
C ILE A 82 26.95 -6.25 23.41
N TRP A 83 26.40 -7.10 22.55
CA TRP A 83 26.83 -8.51 22.45
C TRP A 83 28.19 -8.71 21.77
N GLY A 84 28.81 -7.65 21.25
CA GLY A 84 30.10 -7.75 20.56
C GLY A 84 30.02 -8.58 19.28
N LEU A 85 28.93 -8.46 18.52
CA LEU A 85 28.79 -9.10 17.23
C LEU A 85 29.69 -8.43 16.20
N SER A 86 30.45 -9.24 15.46
CA SER A 86 31.20 -8.83 14.27
C SER A 86 30.25 -8.45 13.13
N PRO A 87 30.71 -7.71 12.12
CA PRO A 87 29.86 -7.32 10.98
C PRO A 87 29.16 -8.52 10.31
N ALA A 88 29.87 -9.64 10.17
CA ALA A 88 29.30 -10.85 9.59
C ALA A 88 28.23 -11.51 10.49
N GLU A 89 28.41 -11.47 11.81
CA GLU A 89 27.44 -11.98 12.77
C GLU A 89 26.20 -11.09 12.84
N LYS A 90 26.35 -9.76 12.78
CA LYS A 90 25.23 -8.81 12.71
C LYS A 90 24.32 -9.09 11.51
N GLU A 91 24.92 -9.34 10.35
CA GLU A 91 24.18 -9.70 9.15
C GLU A 91 23.37 -10.99 9.34
N ILE A 92 23.97 -12.04 9.92
CA ILE A 92 23.26 -13.30 10.21
C ILE A 92 22.16 -13.09 11.26
N ALA A 93 22.45 -12.38 12.33
CA ALA A 93 21.51 -12.03 13.38
C ALA A 93 20.26 -11.34 12.81
N LEU A 94 20.45 -10.34 11.93
CA LEU A 94 19.35 -9.63 11.28
C LEU A 94 18.53 -10.56 10.37
N LEU A 95 19.17 -11.44 9.59
CA LEU A 95 18.46 -12.39 8.73
C LEU A 95 17.65 -13.41 9.56
N MET A 96 18.18 -13.83 10.72
CA MET A 96 17.46 -14.71 11.64
C MET A 96 16.21 -14.05 12.20
N LEU A 97 16.28 -12.77 12.61
CA LEU A 97 15.13 -11.97 13.06
C LEU A 97 14.09 -11.78 11.96
N LYS A 98 14.53 -11.67 10.70
CA LYS A 98 13.65 -11.65 9.52
C LYS A 98 12.96 -12.97 9.21
N GLY A 99 13.21 -14.02 10.00
CA GLY A 99 12.56 -15.32 9.79
C GLY A 99 13.26 -16.20 8.75
N LEU A 100 14.39 -15.78 8.17
CA LEU A 100 15.07 -16.54 7.12
C LEU A 100 15.79 -17.79 7.67
N SER A 101 15.70 -18.88 6.91
CA SER A 101 16.44 -20.11 7.18
C SER A 101 17.95 -19.93 6.94
N PHE A 102 18.76 -20.86 7.44
CA PHE A 102 20.20 -20.85 7.16
C PHE A 102 20.51 -21.01 5.67
N LYS A 103 19.67 -21.75 4.94
CA LYS A 103 19.79 -21.92 3.49
C LYS A 103 19.55 -20.61 2.75
N GLU A 104 18.49 -19.88 3.07
CA GLU A 104 18.19 -18.57 2.47
C GLU A 104 19.26 -17.54 2.84
N SER A 105 19.70 -17.54 4.10
CA SER A 105 20.76 -16.65 4.57
C SER A 105 22.10 -16.92 3.86
N ALA A 106 22.42 -18.18 3.62
CA ALA A 106 23.59 -18.61 2.87
C ALA A 106 23.55 -18.10 1.42
N GLN A 107 22.38 -18.17 0.77
CA GLN A 107 22.18 -17.62 -0.57
C GLN A 107 22.35 -16.10 -0.61
N ILE A 108 21.73 -15.38 0.32
CA ILE A 108 21.80 -13.90 0.38
C ILE A 108 23.23 -13.42 0.61
N ARG A 109 23.99 -14.11 1.46
CA ARG A 109 25.36 -13.72 1.81
C ARG A 109 26.44 -14.34 0.94
N ASN A 110 26.05 -15.11 -0.09
CA ASN A 110 26.96 -15.86 -0.94
C ASN A 110 27.98 -16.69 -0.12
N ALA A 111 27.47 -17.41 0.90
CA ALA A 111 28.26 -18.20 1.84
C ALA A 111 27.72 -19.64 1.92
N SER A 112 28.48 -20.55 2.52
CA SER A 112 27.98 -21.91 2.76
C SER A 112 27.00 -21.94 3.95
N GLU A 113 26.02 -22.85 3.91
CA GLU A 113 25.11 -23.06 5.05
C GLU A 113 25.88 -23.43 6.33
N ARG A 114 27.00 -24.16 6.19
CA ARG A 114 27.90 -24.47 7.32
C ARG A 114 28.46 -23.21 7.96
N THR A 115 28.93 -22.25 7.15
CA THR A 115 29.46 -20.97 7.62
C THR A 115 28.37 -20.16 8.35
N VAL A 116 27.17 -20.09 7.76
CA VAL A 116 26.02 -19.41 8.36
C VAL A 116 25.65 -20.03 9.71
N ARG A 117 25.61 -21.37 9.79
CA ARG A 117 25.31 -22.10 11.02
C ARG A 117 26.35 -21.85 12.11
N GLN A 118 27.63 -21.82 11.74
CA GLN A 118 28.71 -21.51 12.69
C GLN A 118 28.55 -20.09 13.24
N GLN A 119 28.35 -19.11 12.37
CA GLN A 119 28.14 -17.71 12.78
C GLN A 119 26.87 -17.55 13.63
N ALA A 120 25.79 -18.27 13.32
CA ALA A 120 24.59 -18.27 14.15
C ALA A 120 24.86 -18.84 15.56
N GLN A 121 25.65 -19.90 15.68
CA GLN A 121 26.06 -20.43 16.99
C GLN A 121 26.89 -19.43 17.79
N ASP A 122 27.78 -18.69 17.12
CA ASP A 122 28.56 -17.64 17.75
C ASP A 122 27.67 -16.47 18.22
N VAL A 123 26.65 -16.09 17.42
CA VAL A 123 25.62 -15.13 17.83
C VAL A 123 24.89 -15.61 19.09
N TYR A 124 24.41 -16.86 19.12
CA TYR A 124 23.69 -17.39 20.29
C TYR A 124 24.56 -17.40 21.55
N ARG A 125 25.83 -17.81 21.42
CA ARG A 125 26.78 -17.80 22.53
C ARG A 125 27.03 -16.39 23.06
N LYS A 126 27.19 -15.41 22.17
CA LYS A 126 27.42 -14.00 22.54
C LYS A 126 26.19 -13.33 23.15
N ALA A 127 25.00 -13.68 22.65
CA ALA A 127 23.73 -13.22 23.18
C ALA A 127 23.30 -13.96 24.46
N ASN A 128 24.03 -15.00 24.87
CA ASN A 128 23.71 -15.87 26.00
C ASN A 128 22.30 -16.51 25.90
N VAL A 129 21.96 -17.02 24.72
CA VAL A 129 20.70 -17.72 24.43
C VAL A 129 20.97 -19.11 23.87
N ALA A 130 20.06 -20.06 24.07
CA ALA A 130 20.22 -21.45 23.67
C ALA A 130 20.02 -21.67 22.17
N GLY A 131 19.35 -20.76 21.46
CA GLY A 131 19.16 -20.90 20.03
C GLY A 131 18.22 -19.87 19.42
N ARG A 132 17.78 -20.15 18.18
CA ARG A 132 17.04 -19.21 17.34
C ARG A 132 15.75 -18.68 17.97
N ASN A 133 14.97 -19.57 18.60
CA ASN A 133 13.67 -19.20 19.16
C ASN A 133 13.84 -18.27 20.35
N GLU A 134 14.80 -18.56 21.24
CA GLU A 134 15.10 -17.72 22.40
C GLU A 134 15.74 -16.39 21.98
N PHE A 135 16.61 -16.42 20.96
CA PHE A 135 17.13 -15.20 20.35
C PHE A 135 16.01 -14.29 19.82
N ALA A 136 15.04 -14.85 19.10
CA ALA A 136 13.89 -14.09 18.61
C ALA A 136 12.98 -13.62 19.76
N ALA A 137 12.72 -14.49 20.75
CA ALA A 137 11.92 -14.17 21.93
C ALA A 137 12.52 -13.01 22.73
N TRP A 138 13.84 -12.99 22.92
CA TRP A 138 14.54 -11.90 23.59
C TRP A 138 14.20 -10.54 22.95
N PHE A 139 14.22 -10.43 21.62
CA PHE A 139 13.82 -9.21 20.94
C PHE A 139 12.32 -8.92 21.05
N LEU A 140 11.46 -9.93 21.07
CA LEU A 140 10.02 -9.68 21.26
C LEU A 140 9.74 -9.14 22.67
N GLU A 141 10.37 -9.70 23.70
CA GLU A 141 10.21 -9.28 25.09
C GLU A 141 10.79 -7.89 25.34
N GLU A 142 11.99 -7.61 24.82
CA GLU A 142 12.69 -6.34 25.06
C GLU A 142 12.18 -5.19 24.19
N LEU A 143 11.70 -5.49 22.98
CA LEU A 143 11.39 -4.48 21.96
C LEU A 143 9.87 -4.28 21.74
N LEU A 144 9.02 -5.27 22.02
CA LEU A 144 7.58 -5.20 21.75
C LEU A 144 6.69 -5.28 22.98
N VAL A 145 7.12 -5.93 24.06
CA VAL A 145 6.29 -6.02 25.27
C VAL A 145 6.53 -4.77 26.12
N PRO A 146 5.55 -3.87 26.30
CA PRO A 146 5.69 -2.76 27.21
C PRO A 146 5.95 -3.33 28.60
N ARG A 147 7.08 -2.99 29.22
CA ARG A 147 7.29 -3.29 30.64
C ARG A 147 6.28 -2.47 31.44
N SER A 148 5.20 -3.11 31.89
CA SER A 148 4.21 -2.55 32.83
C SER A 148 4.78 -2.48 34.24
#